data_AF-A0A7G8FZB0-F1
#
_entry.id   AF-A0A7G8FZB0-F1
#
_cell.length_a   1.000
_cell.length_b   1.000
_cell.length_c   1.000
_cell.angle_alpha   90.00
_cell.angle_beta   90.00
_cell.angle_gamma   90.00
#
_symmetry.space_group_name_H-M   'P 1'
#
loop_
_entity.id
_entity.type
_entity.pdbx_description
1 polymer ?
#
loop_
_entity_poly.entity_id
_entity_poly.type
_entity_poly.pdbx_seq_one_letter_code
_entity_poly.pdbx_strand_id
1 'polypeptide(L)'
;MKHLTVDFNLFVPLNAFLHANKLSESLSCQKTMILKEGLRHENPTQAVERIKQEGLKVPNVAFVVSRHPYDLMKSYYHHLRKRKTIKLRGQDLDNLSGILKVANQSSETEFVCNQLFYGMRDDDLIKYYESSMFSKMITIPIERSGELIPVLLSRYFDTIKASNETKENISIENINDDLEVRKILENKYPKMSAIYHESQHQFKYILPVIS
;
A
#
# COMPACT_ATOMS: atom_id res chain seq x y z
N MET A 1 -32.83 17.22 1.15
CA MET A 1 -31.58 16.71 1.75
C MET A 1 -30.43 17.60 1.29
N LYS A 2 -29.68 18.22 2.20
CA LYS A 2 -28.44 18.92 1.84
C LYS A 2 -27.37 17.85 1.67
N HIS A 3 -26.83 17.68 0.47
CA HIS A 3 -25.65 16.84 0.28
C HIS A 3 -24.52 17.46 1.11
N LEU A 4 -24.05 16.76 2.15
CA LEU A 4 -22.81 17.10 2.82
C LEU A 4 -21.69 16.91 1.80
N THR A 5 -21.20 18.02 1.27
CA THR A 5 -19.90 18.07 0.60
C THR A 5 -18.88 17.72 1.69
N VAL A 6 -18.35 16.49 1.61
CA VAL A 6 -17.27 16.06 2.50
C VAL A 6 -15.99 16.43 1.79
N ASP A 7 -15.23 17.34 2.38
CA ASP A 7 -13.91 17.70 1.89
C ASP A 7 -12.91 16.63 2.33
N PHE A 8 -12.17 16.06 1.38
CA PHE A 8 -11.11 15.09 1.65
C PHE A 8 -9.76 15.79 1.62
N ASN A 9 -9.11 15.91 2.77
CA ASN A 9 -7.72 16.33 2.84
C ASN A 9 -6.82 15.16 2.41
N LEU A 10 -6.11 15.32 1.30
CA LEU A 10 -5.19 14.31 0.78
C LEU A 10 -3.75 14.75 0.99
N PHE A 11 -3.07 14.08 1.92
CA PHE A 11 -1.65 14.26 2.22
C PHE A 11 -0.78 13.40 1.29
N VAL A 12 -0.60 13.85 0.06
CA VAL A 12 0.08 13.06 -1.00
C VAL A 12 0.91 13.96 -1.91
N PRO A 13 1.85 13.41 -2.71
CA PRO A 13 2.50 14.18 -3.76
C PRO A 13 1.51 14.61 -4.85
N LEU A 14 1.78 15.73 -5.51
CA LEU A 14 0.91 16.32 -6.54
C LEU A 14 0.51 15.32 -7.63
N ASN A 15 1.43 14.46 -8.09
CA ASN A 15 1.12 13.48 -9.13
C ASN A 15 0.09 12.43 -8.70
N ALA A 16 0.09 12.03 -7.43
CA ALA A 16 -0.89 11.12 -6.85
C ALA A 16 -2.25 11.82 -6.67
N PHE A 17 -2.24 13.09 -6.26
CA PHE A 17 -3.43 13.93 -6.18
C PHE A 17 -4.11 14.09 -7.54
N LEU A 18 -3.35 14.47 -8.58
CA LEU A 18 -3.88 14.61 -9.93
C LEU A 18 -4.49 13.30 -10.47
N HIS A 19 -3.87 12.17 -10.14
CA HIS A 19 -4.41 10.86 -10.48
C HIS A 19 -5.72 10.54 -9.74
N ALA A 20 -5.78 10.80 -8.42
CA ALA A 20 -6.99 10.65 -7.64
C ALA A 20 -8.13 11.57 -8.13
N ASN A 21 -7.80 12.81 -8.48
CA ASN A 21 -8.75 13.78 -9.04
C ASN A 21 -9.36 13.31 -10.35
N LYS A 22 -8.52 12.87 -11.29
CA LYS A 22 -8.98 12.30 -12.56
C LYS A 22 -9.87 11.06 -12.37
N LEU A 23 -9.53 10.20 -11.41
CA LEU A 23 -10.36 9.03 -11.08
C LEU A 23 -11.72 9.45 -10.51
N SER A 24 -11.73 10.41 -9.58
CA SER A 24 -12.95 10.95 -8.98
C SER A 24 -13.90 11.52 -10.04
N GLU A 25 -13.36 12.28 -11.00
CA GLU A 25 -14.11 12.79 -12.16
C GLU A 25 -14.68 11.65 -13.00
N SER A 26 -13.87 10.65 -13.34
CA SER A 26 -14.30 9.50 -14.17
C SER A 26 -15.37 8.63 -13.50
N LEU A 27 -15.42 8.64 -12.16
CA LEU A 27 -16.38 7.90 -11.36
C LEU A 27 -17.58 8.76 -10.91
N SER A 28 -17.67 10.01 -11.38
CA SER A 28 -18.72 10.96 -11.02
C SER A 28 -18.86 11.17 -9.51
N CYS A 29 -17.74 11.13 -8.78
CA CYS A 29 -17.72 11.38 -7.34
C CYS A 29 -17.87 12.88 -7.07
N GLN A 30 -19.02 13.31 -6.54
CA GLN A 30 -19.27 14.70 -6.15
C GLN A 30 -18.60 15.04 -4.80
N LYS A 31 -17.27 15.07 -4.77
CA LYS A 31 -16.48 15.37 -3.56
C LYS A 31 -15.36 16.36 -3.87
N THR A 32 -15.14 17.30 -2.95
CA THR A 32 -14.00 18.20 -3.01
C THR A 32 -12.78 17.49 -2.42
N MET A 33 -11.70 17.39 -3.18
CA MET A 33 -10.42 16.93 -2.67
C MET A 33 -9.48 18.13 -2.51
N ILE A 34 -8.90 18.27 -1.33
CA ILE A 34 -7.95 19.33 -0.99
C ILE A 34 -6.57 18.70 -0.95
N LEU A 35 -5.68 19.16 -1.83
CA LEU A 35 -4.27 18.76 -1.78
C LEU A 35 -3.60 19.38 -0.57
N LYS A 36 -3.02 18.53 0.28
CA LYS A 36 -2.02 18.89 1.27
C LYS A 36 -0.72 18.20 0.86
N GLU A 37 0.31 18.96 0.53
CA GLU A 37 1.53 18.36 -0.03
C GLU A 37 2.21 17.44 1.00
N GLY A 38 2.31 16.15 0.66
CA GLY A 38 2.86 15.10 1.53
C GLY A 38 3.85 14.19 0.80
N LEU A 39 4.53 13.32 1.55
CA LEU A 39 5.43 12.33 0.96
C LEU A 39 4.65 11.12 0.44
N ARG A 40 5.25 10.37 -0.50
CA ARG A 40 4.65 9.14 -1.05
C ARG A 40 4.58 7.99 -0.03
N HIS A 41 5.50 7.98 0.93
CA HIS A 41 5.71 6.89 1.88
C HIS A 41 5.92 7.47 3.28
N GLU A 42 4.86 8.02 3.89
CA GLU A 42 4.90 8.42 5.30
C GLU A 42 4.56 7.22 6.18
N ASN A 43 5.32 7.06 7.27
CA ASN A 43 4.95 6.11 8.32
C ASN A 43 3.87 6.73 9.26
N PRO A 44 3.20 5.91 10.09
CA PRO A 44 2.21 6.38 11.07
C PRO A 44 2.64 7.57 11.92
N THR A 45 3.88 7.59 12.41
CA THR A 45 4.43 8.68 13.22
C THR A 45 4.46 10.00 12.44
N GLN A 46 5.01 9.97 11.23
CA GLN A 46 5.05 11.13 10.33
C GLN A 46 3.65 11.62 9.96
N ALA A 47 2.71 10.69 9.70
CA ALA A 47 1.33 11.03 9.41
C ALA A 47 0.66 11.76 10.59
N VAL A 48 0.89 11.30 11.83
CA VAL A 48 0.34 11.91 13.04
C VAL A 48 0.95 13.31 13.28
N GLU A 49 2.25 13.46 13.10
CA GLU A 49 2.92 14.76 13.19
C GLU A 49 2.32 15.76 12.20
N ARG A 50 2.11 15.34 10.95
CA ARG A 50 1.51 16.17 9.90
C ARG A 50 0.07 16.55 10.20
N ILE A 51 -0.75 15.62 10.66
CA ILE A 51 -2.13 15.90 11.10
C ILE A 51 -2.14 16.98 12.19
N LYS A 52 -1.23 16.88 13.18
CA LYS A 52 -1.12 17.87 14.25
C LYS A 52 -0.64 19.23 13.75
N GLN A 53 0.32 19.28 12.83
CA GLN A 53 0.83 20.52 12.23
C GLN A 53 -0.28 21.32 11.51
N GLU A 54 -1.26 20.62 10.94
CA GLU A 54 -2.42 21.22 10.28
C GLU A 54 -3.55 21.61 11.26
N GLY A 55 -3.34 21.46 12.58
CA GLY A 55 -4.35 21.74 13.59
C GLY A 55 -5.53 20.76 13.57
N LEU A 56 -5.37 19.59 12.93
CA LEU A 56 -6.40 18.58 12.84
C LEU A 56 -6.36 17.61 14.02
N LYS A 57 -7.51 17.00 14.32
CA LYS A 57 -7.60 15.95 15.34
C LYS A 57 -7.16 14.61 14.74
N VAL A 58 -6.25 13.92 15.44
CA VAL A 58 -5.84 12.54 15.08
C VAL A 58 -7.04 11.61 15.18
N PRO A 59 -7.33 10.79 14.15
CA PRO A 59 -8.44 9.85 14.22
C PRO A 59 -8.19 8.74 15.25
N ASN A 60 -9.26 8.30 15.92
CA ASN A 60 -9.17 7.20 16.89
C ASN A 60 -8.82 5.85 16.23
N VAL A 61 -9.19 5.70 14.95
CA VAL A 61 -8.98 4.48 14.16
C VAL A 61 -8.20 4.84 12.90
N ALA A 62 -7.12 4.12 12.65
CA ALA A 62 -6.39 4.12 11.40
C ALA A 62 -6.33 2.70 10.84
N PHE A 63 -6.07 2.58 9.54
CA PHE A 63 -5.75 1.30 8.94
C PHE A 63 -4.57 1.43 7.98
N VAL A 64 -3.85 0.34 7.81
CA VAL A 64 -2.78 0.19 6.81
C VAL A 64 -3.05 -1.06 6.00
N VAL A 65 -2.61 -1.04 4.74
CA VAL A 65 -2.72 -2.21 3.87
C VAL A 65 -1.40 -2.99 3.91
N SER A 66 -1.46 -4.27 4.27
CA SER A 66 -0.33 -5.19 4.22
C SER A 66 -0.37 -6.03 2.94
N ARG A 67 0.78 -6.56 2.57
CA ARG A 67 0.94 -7.54 1.51
C ARG A 67 2.04 -8.51 1.92
N HIS A 68 1.92 -9.76 1.51
CA HIS A 68 2.98 -10.75 1.75
C HIS A 68 4.32 -10.24 1.15
N PRO A 69 5.47 -10.39 1.84
CA PRO A 69 6.75 -9.84 1.35
C PRO A 69 7.14 -10.32 -0.05
N TYR A 70 6.82 -11.57 -0.39
CA TYR A 70 6.96 -12.12 -1.74
C TYR A 70 6.23 -11.30 -2.80
N ASP A 71 4.92 -11.09 -2.62
CA ASP A 71 4.10 -10.37 -3.58
C ASP A 71 4.46 -8.88 -3.63
N LEU A 72 4.92 -8.32 -2.51
CA LEU A 72 5.48 -6.97 -2.43
C LEU A 72 6.75 -6.82 -3.28
N MET A 73 7.70 -7.76 -3.16
CA MET A 73 8.94 -7.77 -3.93
C MET A 73 8.72 -7.99 -5.42
N LYS A 74 7.80 -8.88 -5.81
CA LYS A 74 7.41 -9.05 -7.23
C LYS A 74 6.80 -7.80 -7.81
N SER A 75 5.89 -7.17 -7.05
CA SER A 75 5.28 -5.91 -7.47
C SER A 75 6.32 -4.81 -7.64
N TYR A 76 7.32 -4.75 -6.77
CA TYR A 76 8.44 -3.82 -6.86
C TYR A 76 9.28 -4.06 -8.11
N TYR A 77 9.68 -5.31 -8.35
CA TYR A 77 10.42 -5.72 -9.54
C TYR A 77 9.72 -5.27 -10.83
N HIS A 78 8.44 -5.61 -11.00
CA HIS A 78 7.68 -5.18 -12.17
C HIS A 78 7.48 -3.66 -12.23
N HIS A 79 7.32 -2.98 -11.09
CA HIS A 79 7.18 -1.53 -11.05
C HIS A 79 8.43 -0.82 -11.60
N LEU A 80 9.63 -1.29 -11.24
CA LEU A 80 10.90 -0.73 -11.69
C LEU A 80 11.13 -0.89 -13.20
N ARG A 81 10.57 -1.94 -13.82
CA ARG A 81 10.69 -2.20 -15.27
C ARG A 81 9.69 -1.41 -16.12
N LYS A 82 8.72 -0.72 -15.51
CA LYS A 82 7.75 0.09 -16.28
C LYS A 82 8.45 1.29 -16.91
N ARG A 83 8.23 1.49 -18.23
CA ARG A 83 8.74 2.67 -18.97
C ARG A 83 8.47 4.00 -18.26
N LYS A 84 7.27 4.16 -17.69
CA LYS A 84 6.90 5.36 -16.91
C LYS A 84 7.78 5.56 -15.68
N THR A 85 8.10 4.49 -14.95
CA THR A 85 8.98 4.55 -13.76
C THR A 85 10.40 4.95 -14.13
N ILE A 86 10.92 4.39 -15.23
CA ILE A 86 12.26 4.70 -15.76
C ILE A 86 12.34 6.18 -16.17
N LYS A 87 11.38 6.65 -16.97
CA LYS A 87 11.31 8.06 -17.41
C LYS A 87 11.20 9.05 -16.25
N LEU A 88 10.42 8.73 -15.21
CA LEU A 88 10.29 9.58 -14.02
C LEU A 88 11.60 9.75 -13.25
N ARG A 89 12.60 8.88 -13.48
CA ARG A 89 13.94 9.00 -12.90
C ARG A 89 14.95 9.64 -13.85
N GLY A 90 14.48 10.23 -14.95
CA GLY A 90 15.34 10.87 -15.95
C GLY A 90 16.19 9.88 -16.73
N GLN A 91 15.76 8.61 -16.81
CA GLN A 91 16.49 7.53 -17.48
C GLN A 91 15.68 6.98 -18.67
N ASP A 92 16.34 6.22 -19.52
CA ASP A 92 15.83 5.38 -20.59
C ASP A 92 16.44 3.96 -20.46
N LEU A 93 16.17 3.08 -21.43
CA LEU A 93 16.68 1.71 -21.39
C LEU A 93 18.18 1.62 -21.68
N ASP A 94 18.78 2.64 -22.29
CA ASP A 94 20.18 2.66 -22.71
C ASP A 94 21.10 3.20 -21.60
N ASN A 95 20.55 3.98 -20.67
CA ASN A 95 21.30 4.61 -19.57
C ASN A 95 20.84 4.18 -18.15
N LEU A 96 20.23 3.01 -18.02
CA LEU A 96 19.77 2.51 -16.72
C LEU A 96 20.89 2.45 -15.67
N SER A 97 20.60 2.88 -14.45
CA SER A 97 21.52 2.83 -13.32
C SER A 97 20.86 2.36 -12.02
N GLY A 98 21.68 1.94 -11.05
CA GLY A 98 21.26 1.49 -9.72
C GLY A 98 20.21 0.37 -9.78
N ILE A 99 19.19 0.47 -8.93
CA ILE A 99 18.15 -0.57 -8.81
C ILE A 99 17.33 -0.77 -10.09
N LEU A 100 17.20 0.25 -10.94
CA LEU A 100 16.52 0.10 -12.23
C LEU A 100 17.32 -0.80 -13.18
N LYS A 101 18.64 -0.64 -13.21
CA LYS A 101 19.54 -1.50 -14.00
C LYS A 101 19.46 -2.95 -13.54
N VAL A 102 19.58 -3.17 -12.22
CA VAL A 102 19.49 -4.51 -11.62
C VAL A 102 18.16 -5.18 -11.97
N ALA A 103 17.03 -4.48 -11.79
CA ALA A 103 15.70 -5.03 -12.12
C ALA A 103 15.51 -5.38 -13.61
N ASN A 104 16.21 -4.71 -14.53
CA ASN A 104 16.09 -4.99 -15.97
C ASN A 104 17.09 -6.06 -16.46
N GLN A 105 18.18 -6.30 -15.73
CA GLN A 105 19.24 -7.24 -16.11
C GLN A 105 19.18 -8.59 -15.38
N SER A 106 18.55 -8.65 -14.21
CA SER A 106 18.36 -9.90 -13.45
C SER A 106 17.05 -10.59 -13.81
N SER A 107 16.98 -11.90 -13.54
CA SER A 107 15.71 -12.61 -13.51
C SER A 107 14.84 -12.13 -12.32
N GLU A 108 13.53 -12.42 -12.36
CA GLU A 108 12.63 -12.06 -11.25
C GLU A 108 13.07 -12.73 -9.93
N THR A 109 13.31 -14.04 -9.96
CA THR A 109 13.75 -14.82 -8.79
C THR A 109 15.05 -14.26 -8.21
N GLU A 110 16.04 -13.99 -9.05
CA GLU A 110 17.32 -13.41 -8.62
C GLU A 110 17.12 -12.03 -7.97
N PHE A 111 16.30 -11.17 -8.57
CA PHE A 111 16.00 -9.86 -8.01
C PHE A 111 15.28 -9.97 -6.66
N VAL A 112 14.23 -10.78 -6.59
CA VAL A 112 13.37 -10.97 -5.43
C VAL A 112 14.19 -11.50 -4.25
N CYS A 113 15.05 -12.49 -4.46
CA CYS A 113 15.89 -13.06 -3.41
C CYS A 113 17.00 -12.10 -2.94
N ASN A 114 17.65 -11.39 -3.87
CA ASN A 114 18.89 -10.66 -3.55
C ASN A 114 18.67 -9.20 -3.13
N GLN A 115 17.61 -8.55 -3.62
CA GLN A 115 17.41 -7.11 -3.38
C GLN A 115 16.56 -6.82 -2.14
N LEU A 116 16.73 -5.61 -1.59
CA LEU A 116 15.89 -5.10 -0.50
C LEU A 116 14.74 -4.27 -1.07
N PHE A 117 13.55 -4.39 -0.48
CA PHE A 117 12.40 -3.57 -0.87
C PHE A 117 12.70 -2.11 -0.54
N TYR A 118 12.81 -1.25 -1.56
CA TYR A 118 13.23 0.15 -1.39
C TYR A 118 14.54 0.35 -0.59
N GLY A 119 15.43 -0.65 -0.57
CA GLY A 119 16.66 -0.59 0.24
C GLY A 119 16.43 -0.75 1.75
N MET A 120 15.22 -1.09 2.19
CA MET A 120 14.83 -1.19 3.60
C MET A 120 15.01 -2.60 4.14
N ARG A 121 15.46 -2.70 5.38
CA ARG A 121 15.47 -3.95 6.15
C ARG A 121 14.12 -4.13 6.85
N ASP A 122 13.90 -5.32 7.39
CA ASP A 122 12.67 -5.65 8.12
C ASP A 122 12.37 -4.65 9.25
N ASP A 123 13.40 -4.24 10.02
CA ASP A 123 13.28 -3.23 11.08
C ASP A 123 12.83 -1.84 10.60
N ASP A 124 13.10 -1.49 9.35
CA ASP A 124 12.63 -0.24 8.77
C ASP A 124 11.21 -0.36 8.23
N LEU A 125 10.86 -1.54 7.69
CA LEU A 125 9.54 -1.80 7.14
C LEU A 125 8.46 -1.89 8.23
N ILE A 126 8.78 -2.44 9.40
CA ILE A 126 7.82 -2.52 10.51
C ILE A 126 7.37 -1.14 11.01
N LYS A 127 8.17 -0.09 10.78
CA LYS A 127 7.80 1.30 11.17
C LYS A 127 6.51 1.75 10.50
N TYR A 128 6.17 1.21 9.33
CA TYR A 128 4.93 1.50 8.62
C TYR A 128 3.70 0.80 9.21
N TYR A 129 3.91 -0.10 10.17
CA TYR A 129 2.87 -0.85 10.88
C TYR A 129 2.82 -0.51 12.38
N GLU A 130 3.60 0.47 12.84
CA GLU A 130 3.62 0.89 14.24
C GLU A 130 2.28 1.50 14.66
N SER A 131 1.63 0.88 15.65
CA SER A 131 0.29 1.23 16.12
C SER A 131 0.28 2.23 17.27
N SER A 132 1.43 2.54 17.87
CA SER A 132 1.54 3.30 19.14
C SER A 132 0.96 4.71 19.09
N MET A 133 0.81 5.28 17.89
CA MET A 133 0.33 6.65 17.69
C MET A 133 -1.19 6.76 17.47
N PHE A 134 -1.89 5.63 17.31
CA PHE A 134 -3.34 5.56 17.13
C PHE A 134 -3.97 4.72 18.24
N SER A 135 -5.18 5.07 18.68
CA SER A 135 -5.89 4.24 19.68
C SER A 135 -6.21 2.84 19.15
N LYS A 136 -6.45 2.73 17.83
CA LYS A 136 -6.60 1.46 17.14
C LYS A 136 -6.02 1.57 15.73
N MET A 137 -5.09 0.68 15.40
CA MET A 137 -4.56 0.55 14.04
C MET A 137 -4.88 -0.85 13.51
N ILE A 138 -5.54 -0.90 12.35
CA ILE A 138 -5.99 -2.15 11.73
C ILE A 138 -5.11 -2.45 10.52
N THR A 139 -4.51 -3.63 10.48
CA THR A 139 -3.78 -4.10 9.31
C THR A 139 -4.73 -4.88 8.41
N ILE A 140 -4.85 -4.45 7.15
CA ILE A 140 -5.74 -5.03 6.15
C ILE A 140 -4.90 -5.71 5.08
N PRO A 141 -4.98 -7.03 4.88
CA PRO A 141 -4.30 -7.65 3.75
C PRO A 141 -4.90 -7.15 2.43
N ILE A 142 -4.05 -6.86 1.44
CA ILE A 142 -4.44 -6.25 0.17
C ILE A 142 -5.50 -7.08 -0.56
N GLU A 143 -5.43 -8.41 -0.46
CA GLU A 143 -6.37 -9.37 -1.04
C GLU A 143 -7.79 -9.22 -0.48
N ARG A 144 -7.93 -8.61 0.72
CA ARG A 144 -9.20 -8.35 1.41
C ARG A 144 -9.57 -6.88 1.46
N SER A 145 -8.76 -6.00 0.85
CA SER A 145 -8.99 -4.56 0.89
C SER A 145 -10.37 -4.17 0.33
N GLY A 146 -10.83 -4.86 -0.72
CA GLY A 146 -12.15 -4.65 -1.31
C GLY A 146 -13.32 -5.05 -0.42
N GLU A 147 -13.11 -5.98 0.52
CA GLU A 147 -14.13 -6.42 1.47
C GLU A 147 -14.12 -5.54 2.74
N LEU A 148 -12.93 -5.22 3.27
CA LEU A 148 -12.76 -4.64 4.60
C LEU A 148 -12.79 -3.11 4.63
N ILE A 149 -12.21 -2.45 3.63
CA ILE A 149 -12.18 -0.97 3.60
C ILE A 149 -13.62 -0.41 3.52
N PRO A 150 -14.54 -0.94 2.69
CA PRO A 150 -15.93 -0.50 2.70
C PRO A 150 -16.62 -0.66 4.06
N VAL A 151 -16.39 -1.76 4.77
CA VAL A 151 -16.98 -1.99 6.11
C VAL A 151 -16.45 -0.99 7.13
N LEU A 152 -15.15 -0.68 7.09
CA LEU A 152 -14.55 0.33 7.99
C LEU A 152 -15.09 1.73 7.72
N LEU A 153 -15.28 2.05 6.45
CA LEU A 153 -15.65 3.39 6.02
C LEU A 153 -17.18 3.59 5.95
N SER A 154 -18.00 2.53 5.95
CA SER A 154 -19.47 2.63 5.87
C SER A 154 -20.09 3.38 7.06
N ARG A 155 -19.40 3.40 8.20
CA ARG A 155 -19.76 4.23 9.37
C ARG A 155 -19.67 5.74 9.09
N TYR A 156 -18.96 6.13 8.04
CA TYR A 156 -18.69 7.52 7.67
C TYR A 156 -19.30 7.90 6.32
N PHE A 157 -19.65 6.93 5.48
CA PHE A 157 -20.18 7.17 4.13
C PHE A 157 -21.30 6.19 3.78
N ASP A 158 -22.39 6.72 3.22
CA ASP A 158 -23.60 5.93 2.89
C ASP A 158 -23.39 4.92 1.76
N THR A 159 -22.36 5.08 0.92
CA THR A 159 -22.09 4.16 -0.19
C THR A 159 -20.61 4.11 -0.51
N ILE A 160 -20.02 2.92 -0.47
CA ILE A 160 -18.61 2.68 -0.80
C ILE A 160 -18.54 1.51 -1.76
N LYS A 161 -17.92 1.76 -2.92
CA LYS A 161 -17.61 0.71 -3.90
C LYS A 161 -16.10 0.61 -4.01
N ALA A 162 -15.55 -0.56 -3.69
CA ALA A 162 -14.16 -0.85 -4.01
C ALA A 162 -14.05 -1.16 -5.51
N SER A 163 -13.18 -0.44 -6.23
CA SER A 163 -12.99 -0.61 -7.68
C SER A 163 -11.73 -1.39 -8.04
N ASN A 164 -11.22 -2.23 -7.14
CA ASN A 164 -10.09 -3.12 -7.40
C ASN A 164 -10.44 -4.53 -6.96
N GLU A 165 -10.78 -5.38 -7.94
CA GLU A 165 -10.67 -6.82 -7.80
C GLU A 165 -9.21 -7.17 -8.11
N THR A 166 -8.48 -7.69 -7.13
CA THR A 166 -7.15 -8.26 -7.36
C THR A 166 -7.26 -9.35 -8.43
N LYS A 167 -6.86 -9.02 -9.66
CA LYS A 167 -6.70 -10.01 -10.74
C LYS A 167 -5.41 -10.78 -10.49
N GLU A 168 -5.45 -11.75 -9.59
CA GLU A 168 -4.39 -12.76 -9.54
C GLU A 168 -4.68 -13.83 -10.61
N ASN A 169 -4.04 -13.68 -11.77
CA ASN A 169 -3.82 -14.81 -12.66
C ASN A 169 -2.64 -15.60 -12.10
N ILE A 170 -2.90 -16.56 -11.20
CA ILE A 170 -1.88 -17.51 -10.77
C ILE A 170 -1.66 -18.49 -11.93
N SER A 171 -0.53 -18.35 -12.64
CA SER A 171 -0.09 -19.36 -13.61
C SER A 171 0.39 -20.59 -12.86
N ILE A 172 -0.21 -21.75 -13.14
CA ILE A 172 0.00 -23.03 -12.44
C ILE A 172 1.45 -23.56 -12.59
N GLU A 173 2.20 -23.09 -13.58
CA GLU A 173 3.51 -23.65 -13.95
C GLU A 173 4.66 -23.38 -12.95
N ASN A 174 4.54 -22.41 -12.03
CA ASN A 174 5.64 -21.98 -11.15
C ASN A 174 5.41 -22.21 -9.63
N ILE A 175 4.45 -23.04 -9.25
CA ILE A 175 4.00 -23.14 -7.85
C ILE A 175 5.15 -23.56 -6.89
N ASN A 176 6.04 -24.47 -7.28
CA ASN A 176 7.10 -24.96 -6.40
C ASN A 176 8.24 -23.95 -6.21
N ASP A 177 8.73 -23.33 -7.29
CA ASP A 177 9.74 -22.27 -7.22
C ASP A 177 9.23 -21.08 -6.39
N ASP A 178 7.94 -20.74 -6.55
CA ASP A 178 7.29 -19.70 -5.78
C ASP A 178 7.26 -20.02 -4.27
N LEU A 179 7.14 -21.29 -3.87
CA LEU A 179 7.16 -21.69 -2.46
C LEU A 179 8.54 -21.54 -1.82
N GLU A 180 9.62 -21.88 -2.54
CA GLU A 180 10.98 -21.70 -2.03
C GLU A 180 11.33 -20.22 -1.89
N VAL A 181 11.00 -19.41 -2.90
CA VAL A 181 11.24 -17.96 -2.86
C VAL A 181 10.41 -17.29 -1.77
N ARG A 182 9.17 -17.73 -1.55
CA ARG A 182 8.33 -17.29 -0.42
C ARG A 182 9.04 -17.53 0.91
N LYS A 183 9.56 -18.74 1.17
CA LYS A 183 10.29 -19.05 2.41
C LYS A 183 11.54 -18.19 2.58
N ILE A 184 12.30 -17.97 1.51
CA ILE A 184 13.48 -17.08 1.54
C ILE A 184 13.08 -15.69 2.00
N LEU A 185 11.98 -15.15 1.46
CA LEU A 185 11.52 -13.81 1.83
C LEU A 185 10.88 -13.72 3.20
N GLU A 186 10.21 -14.77 3.68
CA GLU A 186 9.77 -14.84 5.06
C GLU A 186 10.94 -14.85 6.04
N ASN A 187 12.06 -15.51 5.69
CA ASN A 187 13.28 -15.47 6.49
C ASN A 187 13.98 -14.11 6.40
N LYS A 188 13.87 -13.40 5.27
CA LYS A 188 14.45 -12.07 5.06
C LYS A 188 13.66 -10.96 5.76
N TYR A 189 12.33 -11.12 5.86
CA TYR A 189 11.40 -10.15 6.46
C TYR A 189 10.46 -10.82 7.49
N PRO A 190 11.00 -11.46 8.55
CA PRO A 190 10.22 -12.27 9.47
C PRO A 190 9.12 -11.48 10.20
N LYS A 191 9.38 -10.22 10.59
CA LYS A 191 8.41 -9.38 11.30
C LYS A 191 7.29 -8.93 10.36
N MET A 192 7.64 -8.50 9.14
CA MET A 192 6.64 -8.15 8.14
C MET A 192 5.74 -9.34 7.78
N SER A 193 6.33 -10.53 7.62
CA SER A 193 5.59 -11.76 7.39
C SER A 193 4.65 -12.09 8.56
N ALA A 194 5.13 -11.97 9.80
CA ALA A 194 4.29 -12.18 10.98
C ALA A 194 3.07 -11.25 11.00
N ILE A 195 3.26 -9.95 10.72
CA ILE A 195 2.18 -8.97 10.64
C ILE A 195 1.16 -9.34 9.54
N TYR A 196 1.65 -9.75 8.36
CA TYR A 196 0.78 -10.17 7.27
C TYR A 196 -0.05 -11.40 7.67
N HIS A 197 0.60 -12.46 8.16
CA HIS A 197 -0.09 -13.69 8.56
C HIS A 197 -1.08 -13.46 9.71
N GLU A 198 -0.70 -12.66 10.70
CA GLU A 198 -1.60 -12.27 11.79
C GLU A 198 -2.83 -11.53 11.24
N SER A 199 -2.65 -10.60 10.29
CA SER A 199 -3.76 -9.86 9.68
C SER A 199 -4.73 -10.77 8.89
N GLN A 200 -4.23 -11.86 8.30
CA GLN A 200 -5.08 -12.87 7.66
C GLN A 200 -5.91 -13.67 8.68
N HIS A 201 -5.38 -13.92 9.89
CA HIS A 201 -6.08 -14.63 10.96
C HIS A 201 -7.10 -13.76 11.71
N GLN A 202 -6.72 -12.51 12.01
CA GLN A 202 -7.58 -11.55 12.73
C GLN A 202 -8.87 -11.23 11.97
N PHE A 203 -8.90 -11.46 10.65
CA PHE A 203 -10.08 -11.30 9.79
C PHE A 203 -11.36 -11.93 10.36
N LYS A 204 -11.27 -13.14 10.93
CA LYS A 204 -12.43 -13.86 11.50
C LYS A 204 -13.10 -13.12 12.67
N TYR A 205 -12.37 -12.20 13.31
CA TYR A 205 -12.79 -11.50 14.53
C TYR A 205 -13.05 -10.00 14.33
N ILE A 206 -12.72 -9.45 13.15
CA ILE A 206 -12.90 -8.02 12.85
C ILE A 206 -14.36 -7.71 12.49
N LEU A 207 -15.06 -8.62 11.80
CA LEU A 207 -16.46 -8.43 11.38
C LEU A 207 -17.42 -8.19 12.55
N PRO A 208 -17.36 -8.94 13.68
CA PRO A 208 -18.26 -8.73 14.82
C PRO A 208 -17.96 -7.50 15.69
N VAL A 209 -16.76 -6.90 15.56
CA VAL A 209 -16.33 -5.74 16.38
C VAL A 209 -16.60 -4.41 15.65
N ILE A 210 -16.91 -4.47 14.36
CA ILE A 210 -17.23 -3.32 13.51
C ILE A 210 -18.74 -3.27 13.15
N SER A 211 -19.48 -4.37 13.31
CA SER A 211 -20.95 -4.37 13.40
C SER A 211 -21.42 -3.84 14.75
#